data_AF-A0A4U1IH23-F1
#
_entry.id   AF-A0A4U1IH23-F1
#
_cell.length_a   1.000
_cell.length_b   1.000
_cell.length_c   1.000
_cell.angle_alpha   90.00
_cell.angle_beta   90.00
_cell.angle_gamma   90.00
#
_symmetry.space_group_name_H-M   'P 1'
#
loop_
_entity.id
_entity.type
_entity.pdbx_description
1 polymer ?
#
loop_
_entity_poly.entity_id
_entity_poly.type
_entity_poly.pdbx_seq_one_letter_code
_entity_poly.pdbx_strand_id
1 'polypeptide(L)'
;MRRETIAVVFAVSLTMFGCKKGSEGEGTAATSEGAIGVAECDAYVKKMEAFLDGLPEEARAAREPGFKAMRQAWREAAQAPGGKEGLAATCKENLATVPTK
;
A
#
# COMPACT_ATOMS: atom_id res chain seq x y z
N MET A 1 -11.86 -38.46 24.80
CA MET A 1 -10.53 -38.23 25.41
C MET A 1 -9.70 -39.46 25.12
N ARG A 2 -8.53 -39.42 24.49
CA ARG A 2 -7.52 -38.36 24.42
C ARG A 2 -6.48 -38.80 23.36
N ARG A 3 -6.04 -37.81 22.58
CA ARG A 3 -4.63 -37.54 22.25
C ARG A 3 -3.91 -38.23 21.06
N GLU A 4 -4.56 -39.01 20.21
CA GLU A 4 -3.82 -39.64 19.10
C GLU A 4 -4.01 -39.00 17.70
N THR A 5 -4.90 -38.01 17.53
CA THR A 5 -5.19 -37.40 16.20
C THR A 5 -4.63 -35.99 15.98
N ILE A 6 -3.83 -35.45 16.91
CA ILE A 6 -3.29 -34.07 16.81
C ILE A 6 -1.84 -34.03 16.28
N ALA A 7 -1.14 -35.17 16.20
CA ALA A 7 0.29 -35.18 15.87
C ALA A 7 0.65 -35.30 14.36
N VAL A 8 -0.33 -35.49 13.45
CA VAL A 8 -0.04 -35.69 12.01
C VAL A 8 -0.30 -34.44 11.15
N VAL A 9 -0.93 -33.39 11.70
CA VAL A 9 -1.26 -32.16 10.94
C VAL A 9 -0.14 -31.10 10.98
N PHE A 10 0.94 -31.32 11.73
CA PHE A 10 2.04 -30.33 11.87
C PHE A 10 3.33 -30.66 11.08
N ALA A 11 3.34 -31.70 10.24
CA ALA A 11 4.55 -32.16 9.55
C ALA A 11 4.55 -32.00 8.01
N VAL A 12 3.56 -31.32 7.42
CA VAL A 12 3.49 -31.07 5.96
C VAL A 12 3.14 -29.60 5.69
N SER A 13 4.00 -28.67 6.14
CA SER A 13 4.00 -27.27 5.66
C SER A 13 5.39 -26.63 5.68
N LEU A 14 6.47 -27.38 5.94
CA LEU A 14 7.83 -26.84 6.09
C LEU A 14 8.76 -27.17 4.91
N THR A 15 8.24 -27.10 3.67
CA THR A 15 9.04 -27.25 2.45
C THR A 15 8.63 -26.29 1.32
N MET A 16 8.43 -25.00 1.64
CA MET A 16 8.49 -23.91 0.63
C MET A 16 8.96 -22.57 1.24
N PHE A 17 10.12 -22.57 1.91
CA PHE A 17 10.88 -21.33 2.18
C PHE A 17 12.33 -21.57 1.75
N GLY A 18 12.60 -21.37 0.46
CA GLY A 18 13.90 -21.71 -0.13
C GLY A 18 14.08 -21.31 -1.59
N CYS A 19 13.99 -20.00 -1.90
CA CYS A 19 14.77 -19.41 -3.00
C CYS A 19 14.99 -17.90 -2.78
N LYS A 20 16.25 -17.56 -2.47
CA LYS A 20 17.02 -16.43 -3.03
C LYS A 20 16.59 -15.02 -2.58
N LYS A 21 17.10 -14.49 -1.46
CA LYS A 21 18.37 -13.72 -1.36
C LYS A 21 18.82 -13.04 -2.67
N GLY A 22 18.51 -11.73 -2.74
CA GLY A 22 19.27 -10.70 -3.46
C GLY A 22 18.90 -10.45 -4.93
N SER A 23 18.35 -9.26 -5.21
CA SER A 23 18.92 -8.37 -6.21
C SER A 23 18.45 -6.94 -5.98
N GLU A 24 19.41 -6.07 -5.67
CA GLU A 24 19.36 -4.66 -6.05
C GLU A 24 19.03 -4.56 -7.55
N GLY A 25 18.20 -3.57 -7.86
CA GLY A 25 17.72 -3.24 -9.18
C GLY A 25 17.37 -1.76 -9.15
N GLU A 26 18.42 -0.96 -9.14
CA GLU A 26 18.42 0.47 -9.36
C GLU A 26 17.63 0.81 -10.62
N GLY A 27 16.59 1.61 -10.42
CA GLY A 27 15.77 2.20 -11.45
C GLY A 27 15.26 3.52 -10.89
N THR A 28 16.17 4.46 -10.65
CA THR A 28 15.82 5.86 -10.40
C THR A 28 15.26 6.44 -11.70
N ALA A 29 14.05 6.02 -12.05
CA ALA A 29 13.14 6.89 -12.76
C ALA A 29 12.78 7.97 -11.74
N ALA A 30 13.09 9.22 -12.05
CA ALA A 30 12.65 10.39 -11.31
C ALA A 30 11.12 10.46 -11.34
N THR A 31 10.47 9.60 -10.56
CA THR A 31 9.12 9.82 -10.07
C THR A 31 9.30 10.95 -9.09
N SER A 32 8.89 12.15 -9.53
CA SER A 32 8.61 13.32 -8.69
C SER A 32 8.27 12.86 -7.28
N GLU A 33 9.16 13.11 -6.31
CA GLU A 33 9.09 12.57 -4.96
C GLU A 33 7.71 12.84 -4.36
N GLY A 34 6.85 11.83 -4.33
CA GLY A 34 5.48 11.93 -3.84
C GLY A 34 4.41 11.42 -4.80
N ALA A 35 4.61 11.54 -6.12
CA ALA A 35 3.64 11.10 -7.12
C ALA A 35 3.58 9.57 -7.23
N ILE A 36 2.37 9.05 -7.49
CA ILE A 36 2.08 7.65 -7.75
C ILE A 36 2.13 7.36 -9.26
N GLY A 37 1.89 8.39 -10.08
CA GLY A 37 1.93 8.28 -11.54
C GLY A 37 0.65 7.66 -12.12
N VAL A 38 -0.46 7.82 -11.39
CA VAL A 38 -1.84 7.50 -11.75
C VAL A 38 -2.68 8.71 -11.35
N ALA A 39 -3.29 9.38 -12.33
CA ALA A 39 -3.88 10.71 -12.14
C ALA A 39 -4.94 10.73 -11.02
N GLU A 40 -5.78 9.70 -10.94
CA GLU A 40 -6.81 9.54 -9.91
C GLU A 40 -6.18 9.36 -8.52
N CYS A 41 -5.08 8.62 -8.41
CA CYS A 41 -4.38 8.43 -7.15
C CYS A 41 -3.65 9.71 -6.71
N ASP A 42 -3.05 10.43 -7.65
CA ASP A 42 -2.38 11.70 -7.36
C ASP A 42 -3.40 12.77 -6.91
N ALA A 43 -4.58 12.79 -7.52
CA ALA A 43 -5.69 13.63 -7.08
C ALA A 43 -6.21 13.24 -5.68
N TYR A 44 -6.32 11.93 -5.39
CA TYR A 44 -6.67 11.44 -4.04
C TYR A 44 -5.67 11.93 -3.00
N VAL A 45 -4.37 11.73 -3.28
CA VAL A 45 -3.28 12.11 -2.39
C VAL A 45 -3.35 13.59 -2.08
N LYS A 46 -3.47 14.44 -3.10
CA LYS A 46 -3.60 15.88 -2.93
C LYS A 46 -4.79 16.27 -2.04
N LYS A 47 -5.94 15.63 -2.21
CA LYS A 47 -7.14 15.91 -1.43
C LYS A 47 -7.00 15.46 0.02
N MET A 48 -6.37 14.30 0.25
CA MET A 48 -6.07 13.80 1.59
C MET A 48 -5.03 14.67 2.31
N GLU A 49 -3.99 15.14 1.62
CA GLU A 49 -3.00 16.07 2.18
C GLU A 49 -3.69 17.36 2.65
N ALA A 50 -4.54 17.96 1.81
CA ALA A 50 -5.31 19.14 2.20
C ALA A 50 -6.26 18.89 3.39
N PHE A 51 -6.85 17.70 3.48
CA PHE A 51 -7.65 17.31 4.65
C PHE A 51 -6.80 17.23 5.92
N LEU A 52 -5.65 16.53 5.85
CA LEU A 52 -4.72 16.33 6.96
C LEU A 52 -4.10 17.64 7.45
N ASP A 53 -3.70 18.52 6.54
CA ASP A 53 -3.19 19.88 6.86
C ASP A 53 -4.21 20.70 7.64
N GLY A 54 -5.48 20.38 7.43
CA GLY A 54 -6.57 21.02 8.08
C GLY A 54 -6.94 20.47 9.46
N LEU A 55 -6.32 19.38 9.93
CA LEU A 55 -6.59 18.78 11.22
C LEU A 55 -5.71 19.40 12.33
N PRO A 56 -6.16 19.35 13.60
CA PRO A 56 -5.28 19.56 14.74
C PRO A 56 -4.09 18.60 14.70
N GLU A 57 -2.94 19.03 15.22
CA GLU A 57 -1.67 18.30 15.13
C GLU A 57 -1.78 16.85 15.59
N GLU A 58 -2.41 16.61 16.74
CA GLU A 58 -2.59 15.26 17.30
C GLU A 58 -3.38 14.34 16.36
N ALA A 59 -4.45 14.87 15.75
CA ALA A 59 -5.27 14.13 14.80
C ALA A 59 -4.57 13.89 13.46
N ARG A 60 -3.72 14.83 13.02
CA ARG A 60 -2.86 14.66 11.84
C ARG A 60 -1.79 13.59 12.10
N ALA A 61 -1.09 13.70 13.23
CA ALA A 61 -0.04 12.76 13.63
C ALA A 61 -0.55 11.31 13.75
N ALA A 62 -1.79 11.13 14.21
CA ALA A 62 -2.43 9.82 14.25
C ALA A 62 -2.72 9.21 12.86
N ARG A 63 -2.85 10.02 11.81
CA ARG A 63 -3.28 9.59 10.47
C ARG A 63 -2.15 9.54 9.44
N GLU A 64 -1.15 10.41 9.60
CA GLU A 64 -0.03 10.55 8.67
C GLU A 64 0.73 9.23 8.40
N PRO A 65 1.02 8.37 9.40
CA PRO A 65 1.74 7.12 9.15
C PRO A 65 0.98 6.17 8.21
N GLY A 66 -0.33 6.02 8.43
CA GLY A 66 -1.18 5.18 7.59
C GLY A 66 -1.28 5.73 6.16
N PHE A 67 -1.41 7.05 6.03
CA PHE A 67 -1.43 7.70 4.73
C PHE A 67 -0.10 7.55 3.98
N LYS A 68 1.04 7.70 4.67
CA LYS A 68 2.37 7.48 4.08
C LYS A 68 2.56 6.05 3.59
N ALA A 69 2.16 5.06 4.41
CA ALA A 69 2.23 3.64 4.05
C ALA A 69 1.35 3.33 2.82
N MET A 70 0.14 3.88 2.76
CA MET A 70 -0.75 3.74 1.60
C MET A 70 -0.13 4.32 0.32
N ARG A 71 0.44 5.54 0.37
CA ARG A 71 1.14 6.13 -0.80
C ARG A 71 2.29 5.26 -1.28
N GLN A 72 3.06 4.67 -0.36
CA GLN A 72 4.13 3.76 -0.72
C GLN A 72 3.60 2.49 -1.40
N ALA A 73 2.59 1.84 -0.81
CA ALA A 73 2.00 0.63 -1.38
C ALA A 73 1.41 0.88 -2.79
N TRP A 74 0.77 2.04 -3.01
CA TRP A 74 0.25 2.40 -4.32
C TRP A 74 1.36 2.70 -5.34
N ARG A 75 2.49 3.31 -4.91
CA ARG A 75 3.66 3.45 -5.79
C ARG A 75 4.26 2.10 -6.19
N GLU A 76 4.33 1.16 -5.27
CA GLU A 76 4.82 -0.20 -5.56
C GLU A 76 3.84 -0.92 -6.51
N ALA A 77 2.54 -0.85 -6.26
CA ALA A 77 1.52 -1.44 -7.13
C ALA A 77 1.50 -0.81 -8.53
N ALA A 78 1.74 0.50 -8.66
CA ALA A 78 1.80 1.19 -9.95
C ALA A 78 2.98 0.75 -10.83
N GLN A 79 3.99 0.10 -10.25
CA GLN A 79 5.14 -0.47 -10.98
C GLN A 79 4.87 -1.89 -11.50
N ALA A 80 3.84 -2.57 -11.00
CA ALA A 80 3.47 -3.90 -11.46
C ALA A 80 2.77 -3.86 -12.84
N PRO A 81 2.92 -4.90 -13.68
CA PRO A 81 2.18 -5.01 -14.94
C PRO A 81 0.66 -4.91 -14.72
N GLY A 82 -0.01 -3.98 -15.41
CA GLY A 82 -1.45 -3.70 -15.24
C GLY A 82 -1.83 -3.01 -13.92
N GLY A 83 -0.89 -2.74 -13.02
CA GLY A 83 -1.17 -2.18 -11.70
C GLY A 83 -1.75 -0.77 -11.73
N LYS A 84 -1.35 0.05 -12.71
CA LYS A 84 -1.89 1.41 -12.87
C LYS A 84 -3.39 1.44 -13.19
N GLU A 85 -3.88 0.52 -14.03
CA GLU A 85 -5.31 0.45 -14.38
C GLU A 85 -6.16 0.00 -13.18
N GLY A 86 -5.69 -1.00 -12.42
CA GLY A 86 -6.35 -1.42 -11.18
C GLY A 86 -6.37 -0.32 -10.11
N LEU A 87 -5.27 0.43 -9.99
CA LEU A 87 -5.18 1.58 -9.09
C LEU A 87 -6.10 2.72 -9.49
N ALA A 88 -6.24 3.03 -10.79
CA ALA A 88 -7.10 4.12 -11.26
C ALA A 88 -8.56 3.94 -10.77
N ALA A 89 -9.11 2.73 -10.89
CA ALA A 89 -10.45 2.42 -10.38
C ALA A 89 -10.55 2.58 -8.86
N THR A 90 -9.61 1.98 -8.12
CA THR A 90 -9.56 2.04 -6.65
C THR A 90 -9.45 3.48 -6.14
N CYS A 91 -8.56 4.28 -6.74
CA CYS A 91 -8.32 5.66 -6.34
C CYS A 91 -9.51 6.56 -6.68
N LYS A 92 -10.24 6.28 -7.77
CA LYS A 92 -11.47 6.98 -8.12
C LYS A 92 -12.59 6.75 -7.10
N GLU A 93 -12.75 5.51 -6.64
CA GLU A 93 -13.70 5.17 -5.56
C GLU A 93 -13.32 5.87 -4.26
N ASN A 94 -12.04 5.82 -3.90
CA ASN A 94 -11.54 6.48 -2.69
C ASN A 94 -11.68 8.01 -2.77
N LEU A 95 -11.47 8.62 -3.95
CA LEU A 95 -11.67 10.06 -4.17
C LEU A 95 -13.09 10.52 -3.84
N ALA A 96 -14.08 9.68 -4.12
CA ALA A 96 -15.49 9.96 -3.83
C ALA A 96 -15.79 9.93 -2.34
N THR A 97 -14.96 9.24 -1.53
CA THR A 97 -15.15 9.08 -0.08
C THR A 97 -14.23 9.96 0.76
N VAL A 98 -13.21 10.60 0.17
CA VAL A 98 -12.35 11.55 0.91
C VAL A 98 -13.21 12.66 1.52
N PRO A 99 -13.17 12.83 2.85
CA PRO A 99 -13.87 13.92 3.51
C PRO A 99 -13.47 15.26 2.89
N THR A 100 -14.46 15.97 2.36
CA THR A 100 -14.32 17.40 2.06
C THR A 100 -14.60 18.16 3.35
N LYS A 101 -13.69 19.04 3.73
CA LYS A 101 -13.96 20.01 4.81
C LYS A 101 -15.22 20.82 4.52
#